data_AF-A0A172UV99-F1
#
_entry.id   AF-A0A172UV99-F1
#
_cell.length_a   1.000
_cell.length_b   1.000
_cell.length_c   1.000
_cell.angle_alpha   90.00
_cell.angle_beta   90.00
_cell.angle_gamma   90.00
#
_symmetry.space_group_name_H-M   'P 1'
#
loop_
_entity.id
_entity.type
_entity.pdbx_description
1 polymer ?
#
loop_
_entity_poly.entity_id
_entity_poly.type
_entity_poly.pdbx_seq_one_letter_code
_entity_poly.pdbx_strand_id
1 'polypeptide(L)' 'MTGVLTTDPAARSAASWSATLASLKSRGVPDDDPRVIAAREGLAYHRVHRAVTAESGHLSAVGVDRLVAQLRQGFSA' A
#
# COMPACT_ATOMS: atom_id res chain seq x y z
N MET A 1 22.48 -0.19 -10.50
CA MET A 1 21.59 0.82 -9.88
C MET A 1 20.27 0.83 -10.64
N THR A 2 19.37 -0.13 -10.34
CA THR A 2 17.99 -0.09 -10.82
C THR A 2 17.18 0.63 -9.76
N GLY A 3 16.93 1.92 -9.97
CA GLY A 3 16.04 2.69 -9.12
C GLY A 3 14.66 2.05 -9.15
N VAL A 4 14.17 1.64 -7.97
CA VAL A 4 12.75 1.30 -7.79
C VAL A 4 11.98 2.56 -8.17
N LEU A 5 11.32 2.54 -9.33
CA LEU A 5 10.28 3.49 -9.65
C LEU A 5 9.14 3.19 -8.68
N THR A 6 9.17 3.82 -7.51
CA THR A 6 8.13 3.72 -6.48
C THR A 6 6.84 4.23 -7.11
N THR A 7 6.04 3.30 -7.60
CA THR A 7 4.77 3.63 -8.25
C THR A 7 3.84 4.12 -7.17
N ASP A 8 3.29 5.33 -7.33
CA ASP A 8 2.32 5.87 -6.39
C ASP A 8 1.17 4.85 -6.18
N PRO A 9 0.99 4.31 -4.96
CA PRO A 9 -0.05 3.35 -4.64
C PRO A 9 -1.46 3.86 -4.97
N ALA A 10 -1.68 5.18 -4.91
CA ALA A 10 -2.95 5.84 -5.20
C ALA A 10 -3.24 6.01 -6.70
N ALA A 11 -2.24 5.88 -7.58
CA ALA A 11 -2.39 6.07 -9.02
C ALA A 11 -3.26 5.00 -9.71
N ARG A 12 -3.56 3.89 -9.02
CA ARG A 12 -4.46 2.83 -9.50
C ARG A 12 -5.47 2.48 -8.42
N SER A 13 -6.64 2.01 -8.85
CA SER A 13 -7.67 1.49 -7.93
C SER A 13 -7.24 0.15 -7.29
N ALA A 14 -7.82 -0.18 -6.13
CA ALA A 14 -7.60 -1.47 -5.48
C ALA A 14 -7.91 -2.67 -6.40
N ALA A 15 -8.97 -2.57 -7.21
CA ALA A 15 -9.33 -3.59 -8.18
C ALA A 15 -8.26 -3.75 -9.27
N SER A 16 -7.71 -2.64 -9.77
CA SER A 16 -6.61 -2.65 -10.75
C SER A 16 -5.35 -3.30 -10.19
N TRP A 17 -4.98 -3.00 -8.93
CA TRP A 17 -3.86 -3.66 -8.26
C TRP A 17 -4.10 -5.15 -8.03
N SER A 18 -5.29 -5.53 -7.62
CA SER A 18 -5.67 -6.94 -7.43
C SER A 18 -5.56 -7.74 -8.74
N ALA A 19 -6.10 -7.19 -9.84
CA ALA A 19 -6.00 -7.78 -11.16
C ALA A 19 -4.53 -7.89 -11.63
N THR A 20 -3.72 -6.87 -11.37
CA THR A 20 -2.28 -6.87 -11.66
C THR A 20 -1.57 -8.01 -10.91
N LEU A 21 -1.81 -8.13 -9.60
CA LEU A 21 -1.21 -9.18 -8.78
C LEU A 21 -1.63 -10.57 -9.26
N ALA A 22 -2.93 -10.79 -9.49
CA ALA A 22 -3.45 -12.06 -9.99
C ALA A 22 -2.81 -12.46 -11.33
N SER A 23 -2.68 -11.51 -12.27
CA SER A 23 -2.01 -11.71 -13.56
C SER A 23 -0.52 -12.04 -13.43
N LEU A 24 0.19 -11.45 -12.47
CA LEU A 24 1.60 -11.75 -12.22
C LEU A 24 1.75 -13.16 -11.61
N LYS A 25 0.90 -13.50 -10.64
CA LYS A 25 0.94 -14.82 -10.00
C LYS A 25 0.56 -15.95 -10.95
N SER A 26 -0.42 -15.76 -11.84
CA SER A 26 -0.78 -16.78 -12.83
C SER A 26 0.34 -17.07 -13.84
N ARG A 27 1.24 -16.11 -14.06
CA ARG A 27 2.44 -16.25 -14.89
C ARG A 27 3.65 -16.81 -14.13
N GLY A 28 3.49 -17.20 -12.87
CA GLY A 28 4.57 -17.73 -12.05
C GLY A 28 5.64 -16.69 -11.69
N VAL A 29 5.30 -15.39 -11.73
CA VAL A 29 6.25 -14.33 -11.37
C VAL A 29 6.65 -14.49 -9.89
N PRO A 30 7.97 -14.46 -9.58
CA PRO A 30 8.47 -14.56 -8.22
C PRO A 30 7.93 -13.47 -7.28
N ASP A 31 7.91 -13.77 -5.99
CA ASP A 31 7.36 -12.88 -4.98
C ASP A 31 8.22 -11.64 -4.70
N ASP A 32 9.51 -11.71 -5.02
CA ASP A 32 10.50 -10.64 -4.94
C ASP A 32 10.58 -9.80 -6.23
N ASP A 33 9.81 -10.14 -7.28
CA ASP A 33 9.73 -9.32 -8.48
C ASP A 33 9.19 -7.92 -8.11
N PRO A 34 9.84 -6.83 -8.55
CA PRO A 34 9.43 -5.46 -8.22
C PRO A 34 7.97 -5.15 -8.54
N ARG A 35 7.39 -5.79 -9.57
CA ARG A 35 5.98 -5.58 -9.95
C ARG A 35 5.02 -6.25 -8.98
N VAL A 36 5.42 -7.38 -8.40
CA VAL A 36 4.65 -8.08 -7.37
C VAL A 36 4.70 -7.30 -6.06
N ILE A 37 5.88 -6.80 -5.68
CA ILE A 37 6.06 -5.90 -4.54
C ILE A 37 5.17 -4.66 -4.69
N ALA A 38 5.27 -3.95 -5.81
CA ALA A 38 4.46 -2.75 -6.06
C ALA A 38 2.94 -3.04 -6.02
N ALA A 39 2.48 -4.17 -6.55
CA ALA A 39 1.07 -4.53 -6.48
C ALA A 39 0.60 -4.81 -5.05
N ARG A 40 1.47 -5.42 -4.22
CA ARG A 40 1.18 -5.65 -2.79
C ARG A 40 1.17 -4.36 -1.99
N GLU A 41 2.12 -3.46 -2.23
CA GLU A 41 2.18 -2.12 -1.63
C GLU A 41 0.92 -1.31 -1.98
N GLY A 42 0.53 -1.32 -3.27
CA GLY A 42 -0.72 -0.75 -3.75
C GLY A 42 -1.93 -1.25 -2.97
N LEU A 43 -2.09 -2.58 -2.85
CA LEU A 43 -3.17 -3.17 -2.08
C LEU A 43 -3.12 -2.85 -0.58
N ALA A 44 -1.92 -2.78 0.01
CA ALA A 44 -1.74 -2.42 1.41
C ALA A 44 -2.20 -0.97 1.67
N TYR A 45 -1.80 -0.04 0.80
CA TYR A 45 -2.26 1.35 0.84
C TYR A 45 -3.78 1.44 0.83
N HIS A 46 -4.45 0.78 -0.12
CA HIS A 46 -5.92 0.85 -0.23
C HIS A 46 -6.65 0.28 1.00
N ARG A 47 -6.09 -0.77 1.62
CA ARG A 47 -6.65 -1.31 2.88
C ARG A 47 -6.56 -0.31 4.02
N VAL A 48 -5.40 0.32 4.19
CA VAL A 48 -5.17 1.33 5.23
C VAL A 48 -6.01 2.59 4.97
N HIS A 49 -6.01 3.07 3.73
CA HIS A 49 -6.80 4.23 3.31
C HIS A 49 -8.29 4.03 3.63
N ARG A 50 -8.86 2.86 3.30
CA ARG A 50 -10.26 2.55 3.62
C ARG A 50 -10.55 2.61 5.12
N ALA A 51 -9.65 2.07 5.95
CA ALA A 51 -9.80 2.11 7.40
C ALA A 51 -9.76 3.55 7.93
N VAL A 52 -8.82 4.37 7.44
CA VAL A 52 -8.72 5.79 7.81
C VAL A 52 -9.96 6.57 7.39
N THR A 53 -10.45 6.36 6.16
CA THR A 53 -11.66 7.03 5.67
C THR A 53 -12.90 6.66 6.49
N ALA A 54 -13.02 5.41 6.94
CA ALA A 54 -14.16 4.98 7.76
C ALA A 54 -14.20 5.68 9.13
N GLU A 55 -13.03 6.00 9.70
CA GLU A 55 -12.91 6.56 11.05
C GLU A 55 -12.65 8.07 11.07
N SER A 56 -12.56 8.73 9.91
CA SER A 56 -12.09 10.12 9.84
C SER A 56 -12.94 11.13 10.62
N GLY A 57 -14.24 10.82 10.82
CA GLY A 57 -15.14 11.63 11.65
C GLY A 57 -15.01 11.40 13.16
N HIS A 58 -14.33 10.34 13.58
CA HIS A 58 -14.17 9.92 14.97
C HIS A 58 -12.75 10.13 15.51
N LEU A 59 -11.78 10.35 14.63
CA LEU A 59 -10.39 10.57 15.01
C LEU A 59 -10.18 11.98 15.60
N SER A 60 -9.62 12.03 16.80
CA SER A 60 -9.10 13.28 17.37
C SER A 60 -7.74 13.63 16.75
N ALA A 61 -7.37 14.92 16.78
CA ALA A 61 -6.08 15.39 16.27
C ALA A 61 -4.88 14.62 16.90
N VAL A 62 -4.91 14.42 18.22
CA VAL A 62 -3.88 13.65 18.95
C VAL A 62 -3.82 12.18 18.48
N GLY A 63 -4.97 11.59 18.15
CA GLY A 63 -5.05 10.23 17.61
C GLY A 63 -4.39 10.14 16.23
N VAL A 64 -4.64 11.12 15.36
CA VAL A 64 -4.00 11.22 14.03
C VAL A 64 -2.48 11.32 14.17
N ASP A 65 -1.99 12.20 15.05
CA ASP A 65 -0.54 12.39 15.25
C ASP A 65 0.15 11.09 15.69
N ARG A 66 -0.47 10.34 16.62
CA ARG A 66 0.06 9.05 17.06
C ARG A 66 0.07 8.01 15.94
N LEU A 67 -0.98 7.92 15.14
CA LEU A 67 -1.04 6.99 14.00
C LEU A 67 0.02 7.32 12.96
N VAL A 68 0.22 8.61 12.65
CA VAL A 68 1.29 9.05 11.74
C VAL A 68 2.67 8.68 12.28
N ALA A 69 2.92 8.88 13.57
CA ALA A 69 4.17 8.49 14.21
C ALA A 69 4.41 6.97 14.13
N GLN A 70 3.38 6.16 14.41
CA GLN A 70 3.46 4.69 14.31
C GLN A 70 3.75 4.21 12.89
N LEU A 71 3.08 4.77 11.88
CA LEU A 71 3.32 4.43 10.47
C LEU A 71 4.77 4.74 10.06
N ARG A 72 5.33 5.88 10.52
CA ARG A 72 6.72 6.24 10.24
C ARG A 72 7.72 5.32 10.93
N GLN A 73 7.44 4.90 12.17
CA GLN A 73 8.27 3.95 12.91
C GLN A 73 8.28 2.57 12.25
N GLY A 74 7.11 2.06 11.85
CA GLY A 74 7.00 0.75 11.20
C GLY A 74 7.67 0.67 9.83
N PHE A 75 7.88 1.80 9.15
CA PHE A 75 8.66 1.86 7.91
C PHE A 75 10.18 1.90 8.15
N SER A 76 10.62 2.20 9.37
CA SER A 76 12.03 2.29 9.74
C SER A 76 12.58 1.02 10.41
N ALA A 77 11.73 0.01 10.60
CA ALA A 77 12.03 -1.27 11.25
C ALA A 77 12.18 -2.39 10.20
#